data_AF-A0A3S5IWA8-F1
#
_entry.id   AF-A0A3S5IWA8-F1
#
_cell.length_a   1.000
_cell.length_b   1.000
_cell.length_c   1.000
_cell.angle_alpha   90.00
_cell.angle_beta   90.00
_cell.angle_gamma   90.00
#
_symmetry.space_group_name_H-M   'P 1'
#
loop_
_entity.id
_entity.type
_entity.pdbx_description
1 polymer ?
#
loop_
_entity_poly.entity_id
_entity_poly.type
_entity_poly.pdbx_seq_one_letter_code
_entity_poly.pdbx_strand_id
1 'polypeptide(L)'
;MAGKRKVRYNPTVGALRHGLLNFSRRVDIPLWHIDHVRGVISLFRKAADELERIVQSNSLRNVDKCMAAQSIIVMLHRHARGLRPSDPRRRGAEKLVYDPFLMDIEGHDKVQRRDDLDEPHQFPKGRSGI
;
A
#
# COMPACT_ATOMS: atom_id res chain seq x y z
N MET A 1 30.41 -13.32 -50.25
CA MET A 1 29.41 -12.41 -49.68
C MET A 1 29.08 -12.87 -48.26
N ALA A 2 29.45 -12.12 -47.23
CA ALA A 2 29.08 -12.45 -45.86
C ALA A 2 27.55 -12.28 -45.71
N GLY A 3 26.83 -13.38 -45.46
CA GLY A 3 25.38 -13.35 -45.28
C GLY A 3 24.99 -12.39 -44.15
N LYS A 4 24.05 -11.47 -44.41
CA LYS A 4 23.51 -10.57 -43.38
C LYS A 4 22.98 -11.41 -42.22
N ARG A 5 23.62 -11.33 -41.05
CA ARG A 5 23.13 -11.96 -39.81
C ARG A 5 21.70 -11.46 -39.55
N LYS A 6 20.71 -12.36 -39.52
CA LYS A 6 19.36 -12.04 -39.06
C LYS A 6 19.46 -11.52 -37.62
N VAL A 7 19.14 -10.24 -37.43
CA VAL A 7 19.09 -9.63 -36.10
C VAL A 7 17.94 -10.30 -35.35
N ARG A 8 18.26 -11.03 -34.27
CA ARG A 8 17.25 -11.64 -33.40
C ARG A 8 16.60 -10.55 -32.56
N TYR A 9 15.35 -10.22 -32.85
CA TYR A 9 14.58 -9.26 -32.06
C TYR A 9 14.20 -9.88 -30.71
N ASN A 10 14.63 -9.23 -29.61
CA ASN A 10 14.18 -9.57 -28.27
C ASN A 10 13.09 -8.57 -27.86
N PRO A 11 11.81 -8.98 -27.80
CA PRO A 11 10.72 -8.07 -27.52
C PRO A 11 10.78 -7.48 -26.10
N THR A 12 11.41 -8.15 -25.13
CA THR A 12 11.61 -7.60 -23.77
C THR A 12 12.57 -6.42 -23.81
N VAL A 13 13.67 -6.55 -24.55
CA VAL A 13 14.65 -5.46 -24.73
C VAL A 13 14.03 -4.30 -25.51
N GLY A 14 13.18 -4.60 -26.49
CA GLY A 14 12.37 -3.59 -27.17
C GLY A 14 11.48 -2.81 -26.19
N ALA A 15 10.70 -3.51 -25.37
CA ALA A 15 9.83 -2.89 -24.37
C ALA A 15 10.60 -2.06 -23.33
N LEU A 16 11.80 -2.49 -22.92
CA LEU A 16 12.68 -1.70 -22.05
C LEU A 16 13.17 -0.42 -22.75
N ARG A 17 13.62 -0.52 -24.01
CA ARG A 17 14.09 0.65 -24.79
C ARG A 17 13.01 1.69 -25.04
N HIS A 18 11.76 1.23 -25.23
CA HIS A 18 10.61 2.11 -25.43
C HIS A 18 9.97 2.60 -24.11
N GLY A 19 10.55 2.28 -22.95
CA GLY A 19 10.06 2.74 -21.65
C GLY A 19 8.75 2.07 -21.18
N LEU A 20 8.30 1.02 -21.85
CA LEU A 20 7.11 0.25 -21.47
C LEU A 20 7.39 -0.61 -20.22
N LEU A 21 8.62 -1.12 -20.11
CA LEU A 21 9.12 -1.84 -18.95
C LEU A 21 10.19 -1.03 -18.23
N ASN A 22 10.19 -1.11 -16.90
CA ASN A 22 11.19 -0.53 -16.03
C ASN A 22 11.98 -1.65 -15.36
N PHE A 23 13.27 -1.44 -15.17
CA PHE A 23 14.15 -2.40 -14.49
C PHE A 23 13.77 -2.62 -13.03
N SER A 24 13.19 -1.61 -12.37
CA SER A 24 12.79 -1.71 -10.97
C SER A 24 11.50 -0.92 -10.70
N ARG A 25 10.67 -1.44 -9.81
CA ARG A 25 9.57 -0.73 -9.18
C ARG A 25 9.65 -0.91 -7.67
N ARG A 26 9.30 0.13 -6.93
CA ARG A 26 9.26 0.14 -5.46
C ARG A 26 7.82 0.41 -5.02
N VAL A 27 7.45 -0.15 -3.88
CA VAL A 27 6.15 0.05 -3.24
C VAL A 27 6.41 0.71 -1.90
N ASP A 28 6.05 1.99 -1.79
CA ASP A 28 6.14 2.71 -0.52
C ASP A 28 4.86 2.51 0.29
N ILE A 29 5.03 2.15 1.57
CA ILE A 29 3.95 2.01 2.54
C ILE A 29 3.98 3.24 3.44
N PRO A 30 2.90 4.04 3.49
CA PRO A 30 2.91 5.33 4.14
C PRO A 30 2.96 5.26 5.67
N LEU A 31 2.58 4.14 6.29
CA LEU A 31 2.48 4.01 7.75
C LEU A 31 2.64 2.57 8.23
N TRP A 32 3.32 2.40 9.36
CA TRP A 32 3.56 1.13 10.03
C TRP A 32 2.89 1.05 11.41
N HIS A 33 1.55 1.06 11.43
CA HIS A 33 0.75 0.79 12.63
C HIS A 33 0.09 -0.60 12.50
N ILE A 34 -0.10 -1.32 13.61
CA ILE A 34 -0.51 -2.74 13.59
C ILE A 34 -1.80 -3.01 12.80
N ASP A 35 -2.78 -2.11 12.90
CA ASP A 35 -4.03 -2.20 12.12
C ASP A 35 -3.79 -2.06 10.62
N HIS A 36 -2.84 -1.21 10.23
CA HIS A 36 -2.46 -1.01 8.83
C HIS A 36 -1.59 -2.16 8.32
N VAL A 37 -0.78 -2.79 9.18
CA VAL A 37 0.01 -3.98 8.84
C VAL A 37 -0.89 -5.11 8.35
N ARG A 38 -2.06 -5.33 8.99
CA ARG A 38 -3.04 -6.32 8.53
C ARG A 38 -3.56 -6.00 7.12
N GLY A 39 -3.86 -4.74 6.83
CA GLY A 39 -4.28 -4.28 5.50
C GLY A 39 -3.18 -4.47 4.44
N VAL A 40 -1.94 -4.14 4.80
CA VAL A 40 -0.75 -4.36 3.96
C VAL A 40 -0.59 -5.83 3.61
N ILE A 41 -0.71 -6.75 4.59
CA ILE A 41 -0.62 -8.20 4.35
C ILE A 41 -1.68 -8.66 3.32
N SER A 42 -2.92 -8.18 3.45
CA SER A 42 -3.98 -8.50 2.50
C SER A 42 -3.66 -8.03 1.08
N LEU A 43 -3.10 -6.83 0.93
CA LEU A 43 -2.70 -6.29 -0.37
C LEU A 43 -1.57 -7.12 -1.01
N PHE A 44 -0.56 -7.51 -0.22
CA PHE A 44 0.54 -8.34 -0.73
C PHE A 44 0.07 -9.73 -1.15
N ARG A 45 -0.84 -10.36 -0.40
CA ARG A 45 -1.41 -11.68 -0.79
C ARG A 45 -2.12 -11.60 -2.12
N LYS A 46 -3.04 -10.63 -2.30
CA LYS A 46 -3.74 -10.42 -3.58
C LYS A 46 -2.77 -10.17 -4.74
N ALA A 47 -1.72 -9.38 -4.51
CA ALA A 47 -0.72 -9.12 -5.54
C ALA A 47 0.10 -10.38 -5.87
N ALA A 48 0.44 -11.20 -4.88
CA ALA A 48 1.15 -12.46 -5.07
C ALA A 48 0.31 -13.45 -5.89
N ASP A 49 -0.96 -13.63 -5.54
CA ASP A 49 -1.88 -14.53 -6.24
C ASP A 49 -2.04 -14.14 -7.72
N GLU A 50 -2.18 -12.84 -8.00
CA GLU A 50 -2.29 -12.33 -9.37
C GLU A 50 -0.98 -12.48 -10.18
N LEU A 51 0.18 -12.28 -9.54
CA LEU A 51 1.48 -12.50 -10.17
C LEU A 51 1.66 -13.98 -10.53
N GLU A 52 1.29 -14.89 -9.64
CA GLU A 52 1.35 -16.32 -9.89
C GLU A 52 0.45 -16.72 -11.07
N ARG A 53 -0.79 -16.20 -11.09
CA ARG A 53 -1.74 -16.40 -12.20
C ARG A 53 -1.16 -15.95 -13.56
N ILE A 54 -0.47 -14.81 -13.62
CA ILE A 54 0.14 -14.32 -14.86
C ILE A 54 1.30 -15.19 -15.31
N VAL A 55 2.14 -15.64 -14.38
CA VAL A 55 3.28 -16.51 -14.71
C VAL A 55 2.80 -17.82 -15.32
N GLN A 56 1.75 -18.42 -14.73
CA GLN A 56 1.16 -19.68 -15.18
C GLN A 56 0.32 -19.55 -16.47
N SER A 57 -0.06 -18.33 -16.87
CA SER A 57 -0.87 -18.13 -18.07
C SER A 57 -0.12 -18.47 -19.36
N ASN A 58 -0.65 -19.37 -20.19
CA ASN A 58 -0.06 -19.68 -21.50
C ASN A 58 -0.57 -18.78 -22.63
N SER A 59 -1.56 -17.91 -22.36
CA SER A 59 -2.14 -17.03 -23.38
C SER A 59 -1.31 -15.77 -23.66
N LEU A 60 -0.39 -15.42 -22.76
CA LEU A 60 0.43 -14.22 -22.85
C LEU A 60 1.88 -14.56 -23.24
N ARG A 61 2.50 -13.71 -24.07
CA ARG A 61 3.95 -13.81 -24.31
C ARG A 61 4.69 -13.37 -23.04
N ASN A 62 5.93 -13.82 -22.89
CA ASN A 62 6.75 -13.46 -21.71
C ASN A 62 6.87 -11.95 -21.49
N VAL A 63 6.90 -11.15 -22.55
CA VAL A 63 6.94 -9.68 -22.45
C VAL A 63 5.65 -9.11 -21.88
N ASP A 64 4.52 -9.60 -22.37
CA ASP A 64 3.20 -9.18 -21.90
C ASP A 64 3.00 -9.56 -20.43
N LYS A 65 3.51 -10.74 -20.02
CA LYS A 65 3.57 -11.16 -18.61
C LYS A 65 4.37 -10.18 -17.77
N CYS A 66 5.56 -9.77 -18.22
CA CYS A 66 6.36 -8.77 -17.51
C CYS A 66 5.63 -7.43 -17.39
N MET A 67 4.96 -6.98 -18.45
CA MET A 67 4.20 -5.72 -18.43
C MET A 67 2.99 -5.79 -17.48
N ALA A 68 2.26 -6.91 -17.50
CA ALA A 68 1.14 -7.15 -16.61
C ALA A 68 1.60 -7.24 -15.14
N ALA A 69 2.72 -7.93 -14.88
CA ALA A 69 3.34 -7.97 -13.55
C ALA A 69 3.72 -6.56 -13.05
N GLN A 70 4.34 -5.74 -13.91
CA GLN A 70 4.64 -4.34 -13.56
C GLN A 70 3.37 -3.56 -13.21
N SER A 71 2.28 -3.75 -13.95
CA SER A 71 1.00 -3.10 -13.70
C SER A 71 0.42 -3.45 -12.33
N ILE A 72 0.52 -4.73 -11.92
CA ILE A 72 0.09 -5.16 -10.58
C ILE A 72 0.85 -4.41 -9.49
N ILE A 73 2.18 -4.27 -9.62
CA ILE A 73 2.99 -3.54 -8.63
C ILE A 73 2.60 -2.06 -8.57
N VAL A 74 2.29 -1.44 -9.71
CA VAL A 74 1.81 -0.05 -9.76
C VAL A 74 0.45 0.08 -9.06
N MET A 75 -0.46 -0.87 -9.28
CA MET A 75 -1.75 -0.90 -8.61
C MET A 75 -1.61 -1.13 -7.10
N LEU A 76 -0.74 -2.05 -6.69
CA LEU A 76 -0.40 -2.29 -5.30
C LEU A 76 0.09 -1.02 -4.61
N HIS A 77 1.01 -0.28 -5.23
CA HIS A 77 1.48 1.00 -4.70
C HIS A 77 0.35 2.03 -4.57
N ARG A 78 -0.55 2.11 -5.56
CA ARG A 78 -1.72 2.99 -5.49
C ARG A 78 -2.65 2.64 -4.33
N HIS A 79 -2.88 1.34 -4.09
CA HIS A 79 -3.67 0.88 -2.95
C HIS A 79 -2.98 1.15 -1.62
N ALA A 80 -1.66 0.91 -1.54
CA ALA A 80 -0.87 1.22 -0.35
C ALA A 80 -0.91 2.71 0.01
N ARG A 81 -0.89 3.61 -0.98
CA ARG A 81 -1.05 5.06 -0.78
C ARG A 81 -2.41 5.46 -0.20
N GLY A 82 -3.43 4.61 -0.37
CA GLY A 82 -4.76 4.76 0.23
C GLY A 82 -4.83 4.35 1.70
N LEU A 83 -3.82 3.62 2.22
CA LEU A 83 -3.71 3.27 3.63
C LEU A 83 -3.27 4.49 4.46
N ARG A 84 -4.12 5.50 4.54
CA ARG A 84 -3.92 6.65 5.40
C ARG A 84 -4.60 6.39 6.75
N PRO A 85 -4.10 6.96 7.86
CA PRO A 85 -4.88 7.03 9.08
C PRO A 85 -6.24 7.64 8.75
N SER A 86 -7.34 7.07 9.26
CA SER A 86 -8.55 7.86 9.44
C SER A 86 -8.17 9.07 10.29
N ASP A 87 -8.67 10.26 9.91
CA ASP A 87 -8.42 11.50 10.66
C ASP A 87 -8.60 11.21 12.17
N PRO A 88 -7.59 11.45 13.02
CA PRO A 88 -7.71 11.21 14.45
C PRO A 88 -8.89 12.00 15.07
N ARG A 89 -9.32 13.11 14.46
CA ARG A 89 -10.54 13.85 14.88
C ARG A 89 -11.82 13.08 14.63
N ARG A 90 -11.83 12.18 13.65
CA ARG A 90 -12.93 11.25 13.37
C ARG A 90 -13.08 10.19 14.46
N ARG A 91 -12.05 10.01 15.30
CA ARG A 91 -12.13 9.13 16.48
C ARG A 91 -12.90 9.78 17.63
N GLY A 92 -13.19 11.07 17.57
CA GLY A 92 -13.91 11.81 18.61
C GLY A 92 -13.00 12.88 19.20
N ALA A 93 -12.74 13.93 18.43
CA ALA A 93 -12.41 15.21 19.02
C ALA A 93 -13.71 15.93 19.37
N GLU A 94 -13.69 16.76 20.42
CA GLU A 94 -14.84 17.59 20.77
C GLU A 94 -15.31 18.39 19.55
N LYS A 95 -16.59 18.26 19.22
CA LYS A 95 -17.19 18.98 18.09
C LYS A 95 -17.97 20.17 18.62
N LEU A 96 -17.27 21.29 18.68
CA LEU A 96 -17.84 22.57 19.07
C LEU A 96 -18.37 23.29 17.82
N VAL A 97 -19.63 23.72 17.86
CA VAL A 97 -20.24 24.55 16.82
C VAL A 97 -20.62 25.88 17.45
N TYR A 98 -20.31 26.97 16.75
CA TYR A 98 -20.61 28.32 17.20
C TYR A 98 -21.86 28.85 16.50
N ASP A 99 -22.99 28.94 17.22
CA ASP A 99 -24.24 29.54 16.73
C ASP A 99 -25.27 29.75 17.87
N PRO A 100 -25.66 30.97 18.30
CA PRO A 100 -24.87 32.19 18.50
C PRO A 100 -23.90 32.13 19.71
N PHE A 101 -23.87 31.00 20.42
CA PHE A 101 -22.89 30.68 21.48
C PHE A 101 -22.11 29.41 21.08
N LEU A 102 -21.01 29.12 21.79
CA LEU A 102 -20.26 27.88 21.60
C LEU A 102 -21.05 26.71 22.20
N MET A 103 -21.58 25.84 21.34
CA MET A 103 -22.34 24.65 21.73
C MET A 103 -21.53 23.39 21.45
N ASP A 104 -21.44 22.52 22.46
CA ASP A 104 -20.81 21.22 22.32
C ASP A 104 -21.81 20.19 21.80
N ILE A 105 -21.62 19.74 20.55
CA ILE A 105 -22.52 18.79 19.88
C ILE A 105 -22.08 17.34 20.10
N GLU A 106 -20.77 17.09 20.21
CA GLU A 106 -20.19 15.78 20.50
C GLU A 106 -19.21 15.85 21.68
N GLY A 107 -19.77 16.32 22.81
CA GLY A 107 -19.35 16.22 24.21
C GLY A 107 -17.88 15.90 24.53
N HIS A 108 -17.17 16.81 25.20
CA HIS A 108 -15.93 16.54 25.96
C HIS A 108 -16.04 15.25 26.81
N ASP A 109 -17.19 15.01 27.44
CA ASP A 109 -17.48 13.82 28.25
C ASP A 109 -17.50 12.51 27.45
N LYS A 110 -17.93 12.54 26.18
CA LYS A 110 -17.93 11.35 25.32
C LYS A 110 -16.51 11.02 24.86
N VAL A 111 -15.63 12.02 24.75
CA VAL A 111 -14.22 11.83 24.41
C VAL A 111 -13.44 11.30 25.61
N GLN A 112 -13.69 11.82 26.81
CA GLN A 112 -13.07 11.39 28.08
C GLN A 112 -13.44 9.94 28.48
N ARG A 113 -14.64 9.45 28.14
CA ARG A 113 -15.11 8.09 28.48
C ARG A 113 -14.60 7.00 27.53
N ARG A 114 -13.58 7.27 26.72
CA ARG A 114 -13.10 6.35 25.69
C ARG A 114 -12.00 5.45 26.25
N ASP A 115 -12.35 4.19 26.48
CA ASP A 115 -11.45 3.15 27.01
C ASP A 115 -10.17 2.96 26.16
N ASP A 116 -10.16 3.36 24.88
CA ASP A 116 -8.99 3.27 24.00
C ASP A 116 -7.95 4.39 24.21
N LEU A 117 -8.28 5.46 24.94
CA LEU A 117 -7.31 6.50 25.31
C LEU A 117 -6.46 6.12 26.53
N ASP A 118 -6.92 5.15 27.31
CA ASP A 118 -6.26 4.68 28.55
C ASP A 118 -5.38 3.45 28.32
N GLU A 119 -5.01 3.11 27.07
CA GLU A 119 -4.16 1.95 26.80
C GLU A 119 -2.85 2.03 27.62
N PRO A 120 -2.65 1.16 28.63
CA PRO A 120 -1.48 1.23 29.47
C PRO A 120 -0.27 0.84 28.63
N HIS A 121 0.76 1.69 28.60
CA HIS A 121 2.01 1.39 27.92
C HIS A 121 2.66 0.15 28.56
N GLN A 122 2.52 -1.01 27.93
CA GLN A 122 3.15 -2.24 28.40
C GLN A 122 4.60 -2.26 27.95
N PHE A 123 5.52 -2.01 28.89
CA PHE A 123 6.93 -2.27 28.64
C PHE A 123 7.12 -3.77 28.35
N PRO A 124 7.86 -4.14 27.29
CA PRO A 124 8.17 -5.54 27.04
C PRO A 124 8.91 -6.10 28.27
N LYS A 125 8.38 -7.20 28.83
CA LYS A 125 8.95 -7.88 30.00
C LYS A 125 10.43 -8.18 29.72
N GLY A 126 11.32 -7.55 30.48
CA GLY A 126 12.78 -7.70 30.34
C GLY A 126 13.55 -6.41 30.04
N ARG A 127 12.90 -5.29 29.71
CA ARG A 127 13.52 -3.96 29.80
C ARG A 127 13.30 -3.40 31.20
N SER A 128 14.01 -3.97 32.18
CA SER A 128 14.33 -3.24 33.41
C SER A 128 15.15 -2.01 33.04
N GLY A 129 14.85 -0.89 33.71
CA GLY A 129 15.32 0.45 33.37
C GLY A 129 16.83 0.63 33.22
N ILE A 130 17.17 1.75 32.60
CA ILE A 130 18.35 2.52 32.98
C ILE A 130 18.06 3.12 34.35
#